data_AF-A0A966BBB8-F1
#
_entry.id   AF-A0A966BBB8-F1
#
_cell.length_a   1.000
_cell.length_b   1.000
_cell.length_c   1.000
_cell.angle_alpha   90.00
_cell.angle_beta   90.00
_cell.angle_gamma   90.00
#
_symmetry.space_group_name_H-M   'P 1'
#
loop_
_entity.id
_entity.type
_entity.pdbx_description
1 polymer ?
#
loop_
_entity_poly.entity_id
_entity_poly.type
_entity_poly.pdbx_seq_one_letter_code
_entity_poly.pdbx_strand_id
1 'polypeptide(L)'
;MIFVEQIEGGFTRLVVVFHSNTPAEIGPIRSGRSSDISILGSFNNPIFVWSGANRVQGEIIRRQNFVDLGARSRSEYYRADDRPGTYDLMADPAVLWGIAEANEDGDTPVAQFEFQNDEVGLPDGAIPVDHADVSYPSVTSSWTWDGAAGGWRREQSGTEHVDAMGNPVIAANVLVAEVEQVWTGSVDAIGTRVYEEQFLGSGVGYAFI
;
A
#
# COMPACT_ATOMS: atom_id res chain seq x y z
N MET A 1 -0.29 6.07 5.52
CA MET A 1 0.56 6.11 4.29
C MET A 1 0.06 5.06 3.31
N ILE A 2 0.17 5.30 2.01
CA ILE A 2 -0.31 4.39 0.97
C ILE A 2 0.83 4.18 -0.05
N PHE A 3 1.15 2.93 -0.35
CA PHE A 3 2.03 2.56 -1.46
C PHE A 3 1.17 2.06 -2.62
N VAL A 4 1.53 2.46 -3.84
CA VAL A 4 0.93 1.96 -5.09
C VAL A 4 2.02 1.16 -5.80
N GLU A 5 1.83 -0.16 -5.90
CA GLU A 5 2.83 -1.07 -6.46
C GLU A 5 2.25 -1.85 -7.65
N GLN A 6 3.11 -2.25 -8.60
CA GLN A 6 2.66 -3.03 -9.75
C GLN A 6 2.37 -4.49 -9.33
N ILE A 7 1.37 -5.07 -9.96
CA ILE A 7 1.01 -6.48 -9.82
C ILE A 7 1.03 -7.22 -11.16
N GLU A 8 0.76 -8.53 -11.16
CA GLU A 8 0.73 -9.31 -12.39
C GLU A 8 -0.28 -8.73 -13.38
N GLY A 9 0.06 -8.84 -14.66
CA GLY A 9 -0.74 -8.24 -15.73
C GLY A 9 -0.58 -6.73 -15.83
N GLY A 10 0.33 -6.09 -15.08
CA GLY A 10 0.62 -4.65 -15.21
C GLY A 10 -0.39 -3.72 -14.54
N PHE A 11 -1.29 -4.28 -13.73
CA PHE A 11 -2.19 -3.52 -12.85
C PHE A 11 -1.44 -3.06 -11.60
N THR A 12 -2.13 -2.36 -10.69
CA THR A 12 -1.58 -1.97 -9.39
C THR A 12 -2.41 -2.49 -8.22
N ARG A 13 -1.80 -2.54 -7.05
CA ARG A 13 -2.49 -2.68 -5.76
C ARG A 13 -2.02 -1.62 -4.78
N LEU A 14 -2.74 -1.51 -3.67
CA LEU A 14 -2.41 -0.63 -2.56
C LEU A 14 -1.88 -1.44 -1.38
N VAL A 15 -0.78 -0.97 -0.78
CA VAL A 15 -0.38 -1.33 0.59
C VAL A 15 -0.66 -0.12 1.46
N VAL A 16 -1.59 -0.27 2.40
CA VAL A 16 -2.05 0.84 3.23
C VAL A 16 -1.54 0.65 4.65
N VAL A 17 -0.81 1.64 5.15
CA VAL A 17 -0.27 1.68 6.51
C VAL A 17 -1.07 2.66 7.34
N PHE A 18 -1.73 2.13 8.38
CA PHE A 18 -2.42 2.90 9.41
C PHE A 18 -1.55 2.99 10.67
N HIS A 19 -1.59 4.12 11.35
CA HIS A 19 -0.85 4.34 12.60
C HIS A 19 -1.61 5.30 13.52
N SER A 20 -1.55 6.60 13.24
CA SER A 20 -2.20 7.62 14.08
C SER A 20 -3.71 7.71 13.88
N ASN A 21 -4.19 7.36 12.69
CA ASN A 21 -5.61 7.33 12.34
C ASN A 21 -5.91 6.01 11.64
N THR A 22 -7.00 5.38 12.05
CA THR A 22 -7.46 4.11 11.48
C THR A 22 -8.97 4.22 11.22
N PRO A 23 -9.47 3.80 10.05
CA PRO A 23 -10.91 3.84 9.75
C PRO A 23 -11.67 2.76 10.54
N ALA A 24 -13.00 2.84 10.52
CA ALA A 24 -13.87 1.83 11.14
C ALA A 24 -13.89 0.49 10.37
N GLU A 25 -13.56 0.51 9.08
CA GLU A 25 -13.54 -0.67 8.20
C GLU A 25 -12.36 -0.54 7.24
N ILE A 26 -11.67 -1.65 6.97
CA ILE A 26 -10.64 -1.75 5.92
C ILE A 26 -10.97 -2.89 4.96
N GLY A 27 -10.70 -2.64 3.67
CA GLY A 27 -10.71 -3.63 2.62
C GLY A 27 -11.14 -3.07 1.26
N PRO A 28 -11.34 -3.93 0.25
CA PRO A 28 -11.19 -5.38 0.34
C PRO A 28 -9.75 -5.80 0.59
N ILE A 29 -9.54 -6.66 1.58
CA ILE A 29 -8.24 -7.20 1.97
C ILE A 29 -7.86 -8.28 0.97
N ARG A 30 -6.67 -8.14 0.37
CA ARG A 30 -6.21 -8.98 -0.75
C ARG A 30 -5.00 -9.83 -0.37
N SER A 31 -4.62 -10.71 -1.28
CA SER A 31 -3.52 -11.64 -1.07
C SER A 31 -2.20 -10.91 -0.88
N GLY A 32 -1.41 -11.37 0.08
CA GLY A 32 -0.05 -10.87 0.32
C GLY A 32 0.94 -11.43 -0.70
N ARG A 33 2.05 -10.72 -0.90
CA ARG A 33 3.15 -11.09 -1.80
C ARG A 33 4.50 -10.79 -1.17
N SER A 34 5.55 -11.35 -1.76
CA SER A 34 6.91 -11.10 -1.28
C SER A 34 7.33 -9.63 -1.41
N SER A 35 6.85 -8.90 -2.42
CA SER A 35 7.12 -7.45 -2.54
C SER A 35 6.66 -6.64 -1.33
N ASP A 36 5.55 -7.04 -0.68
CA ASP A 36 5.07 -6.41 0.56
C ASP A 36 6.13 -6.45 1.66
N ILE A 37 6.96 -7.50 1.71
CA ILE A 37 7.91 -7.75 2.79
C ILE A 37 8.92 -6.61 2.90
N SER A 38 9.41 -6.12 1.76
CA SER A 38 10.40 -5.05 1.74
C SER A 38 9.82 -3.70 2.21
N ILE A 39 8.55 -3.43 1.89
CA ILE A 39 7.81 -2.28 2.39
C ILE A 39 7.58 -2.43 3.90
N LEU A 40 7.00 -3.55 4.33
CA LEU A 40 6.64 -3.81 5.72
C LEU A 40 7.88 -3.87 6.64
N GLY A 41 9.01 -4.35 6.11
CA GLY A 41 10.28 -4.43 6.82
C GLY A 41 10.83 -3.08 7.26
N SER A 42 10.39 -1.95 6.67
CA SER A 42 10.80 -0.62 7.11
C SER A 42 10.07 -0.14 8.38
N PHE A 43 9.05 -0.86 8.84
CA PHE A 43 8.21 -0.49 10.00
C PHE A 43 8.52 -1.30 11.26
N ASN A 44 9.72 -1.91 11.35
CA ASN A 44 10.16 -2.75 12.47
C ASN A 44 9.34 -4.05 12.60
N ASN A 45 8.30 -4.08 13.44
CA ASN A 45 7.40 -5.23 13.62
C ASN A 45 5.93 -4.81 13.44
N PRO A 46 5.48 -4.54 12.21
CA PRO A 46 4.10 -4.14 11.96
C PRO A 46 3.11 -5.31 12.09
N ILE A 47 1.86 -4.95 12.41
CA ILE A 47 0.70 -5.83 12.21
C ILE A 47 0.47 -6.00 10.71
N PHE A 48 0.49 -7.26 10.24
CA PHE A 48 0.24 -7.57 8.84
C PHE A 48 -1.12 -8.25 8.61
N VAL A 49 -1.93 -7.59 7.77
CA VAL A 49 -3.31 -7.94 7.46
C VAL A 49 -3.43 -8.27 5.98
N TRP A 50 -3.83 -9.50 5.66
CA TRP A 50 -3.81 -10.04 4.30
C TRP A 50 -4.77 -11.23 4.17
N SER A 51 -5.27 -11.49 2.96
CA SER A 51 -6.24 -12.58 2.74
C SER A 51 -5.61 -13.98 2.60
N GLY A 52 -4.30 -14.08 2.79
CA GLY A 52 -3.49 -15.27 2.51
C GLY A 52 -2.74 -15.18 1.17
N ALA A 53 -2.06 -16.25 0.80
CA ALA A 53 -1.37 -16.37 -0.49
C ALA A 53 -1.30 -17.85 -0.92
N ASN A 54 -0.61 -18.13 -2.03
CA ASN A 54 -0.18 -19.50 -2.32
C ASN A 54 0.77 -20.01 -1.23
N ARG A 55 0.96 -21.34 -1.14
CA ARG A 55 1.70 -21.96 -0.04
C ARG A 55 3.13 -21.42 0.11
N VAL A 56 3.86 -21.31 -0.99
CA VAL A 56 5.27 -20.85 -0.97
C VAL A 56 5.35 -19.39 -0.49
N GLN A 57 4.55 -18.50 -1.08
CA GLN A 57 4.52 -17.09 -0.69
C GLN A 57 4.07 -16.91 0.76
N GLY A 58 3.06 -17.64 1.20
CA GLY A 58 2.60 -17.60 2.58
C GLY A 58 3.60 -18.18 3.59
N GLU A 59 4.47 -19.10 3.18
CA GLU A 59 5.61 -19.56 4.01
C GLU A 59 6.71 -18.49 4.08
N ILE A 60 6.98 -17.77 2.99
CA ILE A 60 7.98 -16.68 2.96
C ILE A 60 7.52 -15.52 3.87
N ILE A 61 6.27 -15.08 3.74
CA ILE A 61 5.68 -14.00 4.56
C ILE A 61 5.70 -14.35 6.04
N ARG A 62 5.32 -15.58 6.41
CA ARG A 62 5.28 -16.02 7.82
C ARG A 62 6.65 -16.21 8.47
N ARG A 63 7.73 -16.18 7.69
CA ARG A 63 9.11 -16.19 8.23
C ARG A 63 9.62 -14.79 8.56
N GLN A 64 8.88 -13.75 8.20
CA GLN A 64 9.25 -12.37 8.48
C GLN A 64 8.89 -11.99 9.92
N ASN A 65 9.53 -10.94 10.43
CA ASN A 65 9.27 -10.41 11.76
C ASN A 65 8.05 -9.49 11.78
N PHE A 66 6.88 -10.03 11.44
CA PHE A 66 5.60 -9.31 11.43
C PHE A 66 4.60 -9.98 12.38
N VAL A 67 3.68 -9.21 12.96
CA VAL A 67 2.52 -9.80 13.65
C VAL A 67 1.53 -10.30 12.60
N ASP A 68 1.52 -11.60 12.34
CA ASP A 68 0.62 -12.20 11.35
C ASP A 68 -0.82 -12.29 11.87
N LEU A 69 -1.65 -11.35 11.42
CA LEU A 69 -3.09 -11.37 11.65
C LEU A 69 -3.87 -11.82 10.40
N GLY A 70 -3.27 -12.56 9.47
CA GLY A 70 -3.89 -12.93 8.19
C GLY A 70 -5.20 -13.74 8.28
N ALA A 71 -6.11 -13.49 7.32
CA ALA A 71 -7.48 -14.00 7.35
C ALA A 71 -7.64 -15.53 7.26
N ARG A 72 -6.58 -16.26 6.88
CA ARG A 72 -6.64 -17.73 6.75
C ARG A 72 -6.56 -18.47 8.09
N SER A 73 -6.09 -17.81 9.14
CA SER A 73 -5.94 -18.37 10.49
C SER A 73 -6.83 -17.66 11.51
N ARG A 74 -7.76 -16.83 11.05
CA ARG A 74 -8.50 -15.83 11.83
C ARG A 74 -9.98 -15.86 11.47
N SER A 75 -10.83 -15.40 12.39
CA SER A 75 -12.30 -15.38 12.24
C SER A 75 -12.89 -13.98 12.33
N GLU A 76 -12.07 -12.97 12.60
CA GLU A 76 -12.43 -11.56 12.79
C GLU A 76 -12.71 -10.82 11.47
N TYR A 77 -12.62 -11.54 10.36
CA TYR A 77 -12.90 -11.07 9.02
C TYR A 77 -14.30 -11.45 8.59
N TYR A 78 -14.92 -10.62 7.75
CA TYR A 78 -16.23 -10.92 7.17
C TYR A 78 -16.26 -10.67 5.66
N ARG A 79 -17.33 -11.16 5.03
CA ARG A 79 -17.62 -10.95 3.61
C ARG A 79 -18.76 -9.94 3.50
N ALA A 80 -18.50 -8.79 2.91
CA ALA A 80 -19.50 -7.77 2.66
C ALA A 80 -20.46 -8.21 1.52
N ASP A 81 -21.74 -7.94 1.65
CA ASP A 81 -22.79 -8.37 0.71
C ASP A 81 -23.07 -7.35 -0.41
N ASP A 82 -22.51 -6.15 -0.29
CA ASP A 82 -22.65 -5.01 -1.21
C ASP A 82 -21.66 -5.03 -2.38
N ARG A 83 -20.76 -6.02 -2.43
CA ARG A 83 -19.66 -6.08 -3.40
C ARG A 83 -19.40 -7.49 -3.91
N PRO A 84 -18.89 -7.63 -5.16
CA PRO A 84 -18.84 -8.93 -5.80
C PRO A 84 -17.62 -9.78 -5.40
N GLY A 85 -17.89 -11.07 -5.17
CA GLY A 85 -16.93 -12.16 -5.38
C GLY A 85 -15.68 -12.11 -4.51
N THR A 86 -14.52 -11.79 -5.09
CA THR A 86 -13.24 -11.81 -4.34
C THR A 86 -12.86 -10.44 -3.76
N TYR A 87 -13.72 -9.43 -3.93
CA TYR A 87 -13.52 -8.06 -3.48
C TYR A 87 -14.38 -7.74 -2.26
N ASP A 88 -14.70 -8.74 -1.44
CA ASP A 88 -15.66 -8.65 -0.34
C ASP A 88 -15.06 -8.91 1.05
N LEU A 89 -13.77 -9.24 1.16
CA LEU A 89 -13.15 -9.53 2.46
C LEU A 89 -12.82 -8.23 3.21
N MET A 90 -13.47 -8.02 4.35
CA MET A 90 -13.34 -6.82 5.17
C MET A 90 -12.92 -7.17 6.60
N ALA A 91 -12.41 -6.18 7.33
CA ALA A 91 -12.15 -6.27 8.75
C ALA A 91 -12.37 -4.92 9.45
N ASP A 92 -12.70 -4.98 10.74
CA ASP A 92 -12.65 -3.83 11.65
C ASP A 92 -11.22 -3.72 12.23
N PRO A 93 -10.47 -2.66 11.91
CA PRO A 93 -9.12 -2.50 12.43
C PRO A 93 -9.04 -2.42 13.95
N ALA A 94 -10.07 -1.91 14.65
CA ALA A 94 -10.06 -1.80 16.11
C ALA A 94 -10.00 -3.19 16.77
N VAL A 95 -10.65 -4.19 16.17
CA VAL A 95 -10.56 -5.59 16.63
C VAL A 95 -9.15 -6.12 16.45
N LEU A 96 -8.50 -5.83 15.32
CA LEU A 96 -7.14 -6.28 15.01
C LEU A 96 -6.10 -5.62 15.93
N TRP A 97 -6.25 -4.32 16.21
CA TRP A 97 -5.44 -3.60 17.20
C TRP A 97 -5.58 -4.23 18.58
N GLY A 98 -6.81 -4.49 19.04
CA GLY A 98 -7.05 -5.09 20.35
C GLY A 98 -6.43 -6.48 20.51
N ILE A 99 -6.35 -7.27 19.44
CA ILE A 99 -5.65 -8.57 19.45
C ILE A 99 -4.15 -8.39 19.66
N ALA A 100 -3.53 -7.49 18.88
CA ALA A 100 -2.09 -7.25 18.99
C ALA A 100 -1.74 -6.69 20.37
N GLU A 101 -2.51 -5.71 20.87
CA GLU A 101 -2.34 -5.15 22.20
C GLU A 101 -2.47 -6.20 23.31
N ALA A 102 -3.48 -7.09 23.23
CA ALA A 102 -3.68 -8.14 24.22
C ALA A 102 -2.54 -9.18 24.26
N ASN A 103 -1.83 -9.35 23.14
CA ASN A 103 -0.68 -10.23 23.03
C ASN A 103 0.65 -9.53 23.34
N GLU A 104 0.64 -8.21 23.55
CA GLU A 104 1.85 -7.37 23.60
C GLU A 104 2.68 -7.49 22.30
N ASP A 105 1.98 -7.68 21.17
CA ASP A 105 2.56 -7.83 19.84
C ASP A 105 2.63 -6.47 19.10
N GLY A 106 3.66 -6.32 18.26
CA GLY A 106 3.83 -5.19 17.37
C GLY A 106 4.65 -4.05 17.99
N ASP A 107 5.41 -3.36 17.15
CA ASP A 107 6.32 -2.30 17.58
C ASP A 107 5.95 -0.93 17.00
N THR A 108 6.42 0.13 17.67
CA THR A 108 6.37 1.48 17.10
C THR A 108 7.30 1.56 15.89
N PRO A 109 6.82 2.02 14.72
CA PRO A 109 7.65 2.15 13.54
C PRO A 109 8.67 3.28 13.73
N VAL A 110 9.82 3.16 13.06
CA VAL A 110 10.75 4.29 12.92
C VAL A 110 10.16 5.36 12.01
N ALA A 111 10.59 6.61 12.18
CA ALA A 111 10.21 7.69 11.28
C ALA A 111 10.66 7.36 9.84
N GLN A 112 9.71 7.33 8.91
CA GLN A 112 9.98 6.99 7.50
C GLN A 112 10.47 8.19 6.70
N PHE A 113 10.05 9.39 7.10
CA PHE A 113 10.40 10.64 6.45
C PHE A 113 10.71 11.70 7.48
N GLU A 114 11.64 12.58 7.10
CA GLU A 114 11.76 13.89 7.71
C GLU A 114 10.78 14.83 6.99
N PHE A 115 9.99 15.58 7.76
CA PHE A 115 9.05 16.53 7.21
C PHE A 115 9.69 17.91 7.15
N GLN A 116 9.40 18.68 6.09
CA GLN A 116 9.85 20.06 6.01
C GLN A 116 9.33 20.89 7.19
N ASN A 117 10.13 21.87 7.58
CA ASN A 117 9.74 22.95 8.46
C ASN A 117 9.93 24.28 7.71
N ASP A 118 9.49 25.39 8.30
CA ASP A 118 9.58 26.72 7.71
C ASP A 118 11.03 27.19 7.44
N GLU A 119 12.04 26.42 7.87
CA GLU A 119 13.46 26.74 7.74
C GLU A 119 14.10 26.10 6.50
N VAL A 120 13.49 25.05 5.92
CA VAL A 120 14.03 24.30 4.79
C VAL A 120 13.13 24.49 3.57
N GLY A 121 13.58 25.28 2.61
CA GLY A 121 12.90 25.46 1.33
C GLY A 121 13.00 24.24 0.41
N LEU A 122 12.28 24.29 -0.71
CA LEU A 122 12.44 23.31 -1.80
C LEU A 122 13.89 23.27 -2.32
N PRO A 123 14.38 22.10 -2.77
CA PRO A 123 15.70 22.00 -3.39
C PRO A 123 15.86 22.92 -4.60
N ASP A 124 17.09 23.36 -4.84
CA ASP A 124 17.44 24.07 -6.07
C ASP A 124 17.07 23.24 -7.30
N GLY A 125 16.28 23.83 -8.21
CA GLY A 125 15.79 23.16 -9.41
C GLY A 125 14.40 22.54 -9.27
N ALA A 126 13.72 22.68 -8.12
CA ALA A 126 12.29 22.39 -8.03
C ALA A 126 11.51 23.24 -9.05
N ILE A 127 10.60 22.60 -9.77
CA ILE A 127 9.74 23.24 -10.77
C ILE A 127 8.28 23.14 -10.33
N PRO A 128 7.46 24.19 -10.52
CA PRO A 128 6.04 24.11 -10.23
C PRO A 128 5.35 23.17 -11.23
N VAL A 129 4.59 22.22 -10.68
CA VAL A 129 3.73 21.30 -11.43
C VAL A 129 2.41 21.15 -10.68
N ASP A 130 1.33 20.93 -11.41
CA ASP A 130 -0.01 20.70 -10.87
C ASP A 130 -0.54 19.30 -11.23
N HIS A 131 0.25 18.50 -11.93
CA HIS A 131 -0.13 17.17 -12.39
C HIS A 131 1.08 16.23 -12.51
N ALA A 132 0.87 14.96 -12.14
CA ALA A 132 1.84 13.88 -12.29
C ALA A 132 1.15 12.58 -12.70
N ASP A 133 1.64 11.95 -13.78
CA ASP A 133 1.20 10.65 -14.26
C ASP A 133 2.26 9.58 -13.98
N VAL A 134 1.86 8.50 -13.31
CA VAL A 134 2.67 7.29 -13.15
C VAL A 134 2.05 6.19 -14.02
N SER A 135 2.72 5.86 -15.12
CA SER A 135 2.25 4.87 -16.08
C SER A 135 2.77 3.47 -15.73
N TYR A 136 1.86 2.55 -15.42
CA TYR A 136 2.11 1.12 -15.35
C TYR A 136 1.62 0.45 -16.64
N PRO A 137 2.03 -0.80 -16.95
CA PRO A 137 1.72 -1.42 -18.23
C PRO A 137 0.23 -1.56 -18.57
N SER A 138 -0.67 -1.57 -17.58
CA SER A 138 -2.13 -1.69 -17.80
C SER A 138 -2.97 -0.67 -17.06
N VAL A 139 -2.36 0.25 -16.32
CA VAL A 139 -3.07 1.27 -15.53
C VAL A 139 -2.21 2.51 -15.38
N THR A 140 -2.84 3.69 -15.39
CA THR A 140 -2.16 4.95 -15.04
C THR A 140 -2.67 5.42 -13.70
N SER A 141 -1.76 5.77 -12.78
CA SER A 141 -2.08 6.48 -11.55
C SER A 141 -1.79 7.96 -11.78
N SER A 142 -2.85 8.76 -11.86
CA SER A 142 -2.77 10.19 -12.11
C SER A 142 -2.98 10.95 -10.81
N TRP A 143 -2.21 12.01 -10.61
CA TRP A 143 -2.27 12.85 -9.42
C TRP A 143 -2.35 14.31 -9.85
N THR A 144 -3.44 14.98 -9.49
CA THR A 144 -3.69 16.39 -9.84
C THR A 144 -3.80 17.20 -8.58
N TRP A 145 -3.07 18.31 -8.49
CA TRP A 145 -3.14 19.22 -7.36
C TRP A 145 -4.53 19.87 -7.27
N ASP A 146 -5.15 19.75 -6.10
CA ASP A 146 -6.41 20.40 -5.76
C ASP A 146 -6.13 21.49 -4.71
N GLY A 147 -6.08 22.75 -5.16
CA GLY A 147 -5.82 23.89 -4.29
C GLY A 147 -6.93 24.17 -3.27
N ALA A 148 -8.16 23.70 -3.48
CA ALA A 148 -9.24 23.83 -2.50
C ALA A 148 -9.13 22.78 -1.40
N ALA A 149 -8.71 21.56 -1.75
CA ALA A 149 -8.45 20.48 -0.79
C ALA A 149 -7.05 20.57 -0.13
N GLY A 150 -6.12 21.32 -0.73
CA GLY A 150 -4.75 21.46 -0.25
C GLY A 150 -3.91 20.18 -0.42
N GLY A 151 -4.11 19.45 -1.52
CA GLY A 151 -3.41 18.19 -1.76
C GLY A 151 -3.60 17.61 -3.16
N TRP A 152 -2.92 16.50 -3.41
CA TRP A 152 -2.92 15.74 -4.66
C TRP A 152 -4.07 14.76 -4.71
N ARG A 153 -5.05 15.02 -5.58
CA ARG A 153 -6.16 14.12 -5.86
C ARG A 153 -5.72 12.98 -6.77
N ARG A 154 -6.07 11.75 -6.41
CA ARG A 154 -5.76 10.57 -7.22
C ARG A 154 -6.89 10.19 -8.18
N GLU A 155 -6.51 9.85 -9.41
CA GLU A 155 -7.33 9.11 -10.36
C GLU A 155 -6.60 7.83 -10.80
N GLN A 156 -7.38 6.85 -11.24
CA GLN A 156 -6.86 5.62 -11.84
C GLN A 156 -7.49 5.41 -13.21
N SER A 157 -6.68 5.48 -14.26
CA SER A 157 -7.13 5.37 -15.65
C SER A 157 -8.36 6.25 -15.97
N GLY A 158 -8.34 7.50 -15.51
CA GLY A 158 -9.40 8.49 -15.71
C GLY A 158 -10.66 8.30 -14.84
N THR A 159 -10.61 7.40 -13.86
CA THR A 159 -11.67 7.25 -12.84
C THR A 159 -11.18 7.81 -11.51
N GLU A 160 -11.95 8.72 -10.92
CA GLU A 160 -11.64 9.29 -9.61
C GLU A 160 -11.53 8.19 -8.54
N HIS A 161 -10.45 8.24 -7.76
CA HIS A 161 -10.28 7.32 -6.65
C HIS A 161 -10.96 7.89 -5.40
N VAL A 162 -12.02 7.22 -4.97
CA VAL A 162 -12.82 7.60 -3.79
C VAL A 162 -12.78 6.53 -2.71
N ASP A 163 -13.00 6.94 -1.46
CA ASP A 163 -13.25 6.03 -0.34
C ASP A 163 -14.67 5.42 -0.40
N ALA A 164 -15.00 4.55 0.56
CA ALA A 164 -16.32 3.90 0.63
C ALA A 164 -17.49 4.88 0.84
N MET A 165 -17.23 6.10 1.32
CA MET A 165 -18.23 7.16 1.48
C MET A 165 -18.33 8.06 0.25
N GLY A 166 -17.52 7.81 -0.79
CA GLY A 166 -17.47 8.61 -2.01
C GLY A 166 -16.60 9.86 -1.90
N ASN A 167 -15.79 10.00 -0.85
CA ASN A 167 -14.87 11.13 -0.73
C ASN A 167 -13.63 10.90 -1.60
N PRO A 168 -13.15 11.91 -2.35
CA PRO A 168 -11.90 11.79 -3.11
C PRO A 168 -10.70 11.49 -2.20
N VAL A 169 -9.82 10.61 -2.67
CA VAL A 169 -8.52 10.36 -2.03
C VAL A 169 -7.58 11.52 -2.35
N ILE A 170 -7.24 12.30 -1.31
CA ILE A 170 -6.31 13.43 -1.37
C ILE A 170 -5.05 13.10 -0.57
N ALA A 171 -3.89 13.12 -1.22
CA ALA A 171 -2.60 12.95 -0.57
C ALA A 171 -1.90 14.31 -0.39
N ALA A 172 -1.35 14.57 0.79
CA ALA A 172 -0.54 15.79 0.99
C ALA A 172 0.73 15.77 0.14
N ASN A 173 1.34 14.59 -0.03
CA ASN A 173 2.56 14.40 -0.81
C ASN A 173 2.42 13.17 -1.69
N VAL A 174 3.02 13.20 -2.88
CA VAL A 174 3.17 12.06 -3.77
C VAL A 174 4.66 11.81 -3.99
N LEU A 175 5.10 10.60 -3.66
CA LEU A 175 6.47 10.15 -3.90
C LEU A 175 6.44 9.04 -4.94
N VAL A 176 7.23 9.19 -6.00
CA VAL A 176 7.37 8.20 -7.06
C VAL A 176 8.78 7.66 -7.02
N ALA A 177 8.93 6.36 -6.79
CA ALA A 177 10.22 5.67 -6.81
C ALA A 177 10.29 4.74 -8.01
N GLU A 178 11.37 4.85 -8.78
CA GLU A 178 11.70 3.88 -9.82
C GLU A 178 12.44 2.70 -9.18
N VAL A 179 11.85 1.51 -9.26
CA VAL A 179 12.37 0.28 -8.63
C VAL A 179 12.62 -0.81 -9.67
N GLU A 180 13.61 -1.66 -9.41
CA GLU A 180 13.90 -2.81 -10.26
C GLU A 180 12.82 -3.88 -10.08
N GLN A 181 12.32 -4.43 -11.20
CA GLN A 181 11.44 -5.60 -11.21
C GLN A 181 12.24 -6.86 -11.55
N VAL A 182 12.37 -7.75 -10.57
CA VAL A 182 13.12 -9.01 -10.71
C VAL A 182 12.14 -10.16 -10.91
N TRP A 183 12.34 -10.98 -11.93
CA TRP A 183 11.50 -12.17 -12.14
C TRP A 183 11.76 -13.19 -11.02
N THR A 184 10.70 -13.57 -10.32
CA THR A 184 10.77 -14.52 -9.18
C THR A 184 10.99 -15.98 -9.58
N GLY A 185 11.05 -16.29 -10.88
CA GLY A 185 11.05 -17.67 -11.38
C GLY A 185 9.66 -18.32 -11.39
N SER A 186 8.62 -17.63 -10.90
CA SER A 186 7.24 -18.14 -10.79
C SER A 186 6.30 -17.53 -11.85
N VAL A 187 5.16 -18.21 -12.05
CA VAL A 187 4.01 -17.70 -12.82
C VAL A 187 2.74 -17.77 -11.97
N ASP A 188 1.79 -16.88 -12.23
CA ASP A 188 0.47 -16.89 -11.60
C ASP A 188 -0.44 -18.01 -12.17
N ALA A 189 -1.68 -18.06 -11.69
CA ALA A 189 -2.65 -19.09 -12.06
C ALA A 189 -3.04 -19.09 -13.57
N ILE A 190 -2.78 -18.00 -14.29
CA ILE A 190 -3.09 -17.85 -15.72
C ILE A 190 -1.82 -17.78 -16.60
N GLY A 191 -0.65 -18.00 -16.01
CA GLY A 191 0.64 -18.09 -16.72
C GLY A 191 1.43 -16.79 -16.82
N THR A 192 1.01 -15.72 -16.16
CA THR A 192 1.73 -14.45 -16.14
C THR A 192 2.96 -14.57 -15.24
N ARG A 193 4.11 -14.08 -15.68
CA ARG A 193 5.32 -14.01 -14.83
C ARG A 193 5.05 -13.15 -13.60
N VAL A 194 5.49 -13.67 -12.45
CA VAL A 194 5.45 -12.93 -11.18
C VAL A 194 6.80 -12.23 -11.01
N TYR A 195 6.75 -10.91 -10.90
CA TYR A 195 7.91 -10.08 -10.62
C TYR A 195 7.87 -9.63 -9.16
N GLU A 196 9.06 -9.37 -8.61
CA GLU A 196 9.26 -8.76 -7.32
C GLU A 196 9.91 -7.40 -7.49
N GLU A 197 9.27 -6.37 -6.93
CA GLU A 197 9.81 -5.02 -6.88
C GLU A 197 10.84 -4.89 -5.75
N GLN A 198 12.03 -4.39 -6.08
CA GLN A 198 13.14 -4.22 -5.15
C GLN A 198 13.09 -2.82 -4.53
N PHE A 199 12.52 -2.71 -3.33
CA PHE A 199 12.45 -1.45 -2.57
C PHE A 199 13.69 -1.18 -1.70
N LEU A 200 14.58 -2.16 -1.53
CA LEU A 200 15.82 -1.98 -0.78
C LEU A 200 16.96 -1.53 -1.70
N GLY A 201 17.55 -0.38 -1.40
CA GLY A 201 18.70 0.14 -2.14
C GLY A 201 18.59 1.64 -2.40
N SER A 202 19.06 2.06 -3.57
CA SER A 202 19.04 3.45 -4.04
C SER A 202 18.62 3.48 -5.50
N GLY A 203 17.88 4.52 -5.89
CA GLY A 203 17.39 4.69 -7.26
C GLY A 203 16.98 6.13 -7.54
N VAL A 204 16.28 6.30 -8.65
CA VAL A 204 15.70 7.59 -9.04
C VAL A 204 14.33 7.73 -8.36
N GLY A 205 14.04 8.93 -7.86
CA GLY A 205 12.75 9.24 -7.29
C GLY A 205 12.35 10.69 -7.53
N TYR A 206 11.05 10.93 -7.49
CA TYR A 206 10.42 12.23 -7.66
C TYR A 206 9.52 12.51 -6.45
N ALA A 207 9.56 13.75 -5.96
CA ALA A 207 8.72 14.19 -4.86
C ALA A 207 7.85 15.36 -5.32
N PHE A 208 6.54 15.20 -5.12
CA PHE A 208 5.52 16.22 -5.35
C PHE A 208 4.91 16.55 -3.99
N ILE A 209 5.11 17.78 -3.53
CA ILE A 209 4.75 18.25 -2.17
C ILE A 209 3.88 19.50 -2.23
#